data_AF-A0A3D6BXI8-F1
#
_entry.id   AF-A0A3D6BXI8-F1
#
_cell.length_a   1.000
_cell.length_b   1.000
_cell.length_c   1.000
_cell.angle_alpha   90.00
_cell.angle_beta   90.00
_cell.angle_gamma   90.00
#
_symmetry.space_group_name_H-M   'P 1'
#
loop_
_entity.id
_entity.type
_entity.pdbx_description
1 polymer ?
#
loop_
_entity_poly.entity_id
_entity_poly.type
_entity_poly.pdbx_seq_one_letter_code
_entity_poly.pdbx_strand_id
1 'polypeptide(L)'
;MKLKKKYLPLIIGVAIAAGIFIGGKLNFSDTSDRLFTKNSKKDKLNRLIDYIDYEYIDDVNTDSIVDVTVNGILNNLDPHSVYIPKEDMERVADNMKGDFVGIGINFYTYKDTITVIRTIEGGPSEKAGIIGGDRIIMANGDSIFGKDLSNNEIIKKLKGPINTLVD
;
A
#
# COMPACT_ATOMS: atom_id res chain seq x y z
N MET A 1 -44.68 -7.22 -44.13
CA MET A 1 -44.12 -6.51 -45.29
C MET A 1 -42.93 -7.31 -45.82
N LYS A 2 -43.06 -8.01 -46.96
CA LYS A 2 -41.97 -8.86 -47.50
C LYS A 2 -40.86 -7.94 -48.04
N LEU A 3 -39.71 -7.89 -47.36
CA LEU A 3 -38.54 -7.16 -47.82
C LEU A 3 -38.13 -7.69 -49.20
N LYS A 4 -38.04 -6.81 -50.20
CA LYS A 4 -37.61 -7.22 -51.54
C LYS A 4 -36.15 -7.65 -51.47
N LYS A 5 -35.82 -8.87 -51.95
CA LYS A 5 -34.47 -9.47 -51.91
C LYS A 5 -33.36 -8.58 -52.48
N LYS A 6 -33.69 -7.62 -53.35
CA LYS A 6 -32.76 -6.63 -53.90
C LYS A 6 -32.14 -5.70 -52.83
N TYR A 7 -32.83 -5.43 -51.73
CA TYR A 7 -32.33 -4.55 -50.66
C TYR A 7 -31.61 -5.30 -49.55
N LEU A 8 -31.57 -6.64 -49.60
CA LEU A 8 -30.88 -7.48 -48.62
C LEU A 8 -29.38 -7.13 -48.46
N PRO A 9 -28.56 -6.97 -49.52
CA PRO A 9 -27.15 -6.63 -49.35
C PRO A 9 -26.94 -5.24 -48.76
N LEU A 10 -27.86 -4.30 -49.04
CA LEU A 10 -27.79 -2.94 -48.52
C LEU A 10 -28.09 -2.90 -47.01
N ILE A 11 -29.08 -3.67 -46.55
CA ILE A 11 -29.41 -3.79 -45.13
C ILE A 11 -28.27 -4.46 -44.36
N ILE A 12 -27.64 -5.48 -44.92
CA ILE A 12 -26.47 -6.14 -44.30
C ILE A 12 -25.29 -5.17 -44.21
N GLY A 13 -25.02 -4.40 -45.26
CA GLY A 13 -23.95 -3.38 -45.25
C GLY A 13 -24.18 -2.31 -44.18
N VAL A 14 -25.41 -1.81 -44.06
CA VAL A 14 -25.79 -0.83 -43.03
C VAL A 14 -25.69 -1.43 -41.62
N ALA A 15 -26.09 -2.69 -41.43
CA ALA A 15 -25.97 -3.38 -40.15
C ALA A 15 -24.51 -3.57 -39.71
N ILE A 16 -23.62 -3.92 -40.63
CA ILE A 16 -22.18 -4.04 -40.36
C ILE A 16 -21.58 -2.67 -40.03
N ALA A 17 -21.89 -1.63 -40.82
CA ALA A 17 -21.40 -0.27 -40.57
C ALA A 17 -21.89 0.26 -39.21
N ALA A 18 -23.16 0.03 -38.86
CA ALA A 18 -23.71 0.38 -37.55
C ALA A 18 -23.04 -0.40 -36.42
N GLY A 19 -22.78 -1.70 -36.61
CA GLY A 19 -22.06 -2.53 -35.65
C GLY A 19 -20.64 -2.04 -35.38
N ILE A 20 -19.89 -1.68 -36.43
CA ILE A 20 -18.53 -1.12 -36.30
C ILE A 20 -18.58 0.25 -35.63
N PHE A 21 -19.54 1.10 -35.98
CA PHE A 21 -19.69 2.44 -35.39
C PHE A 21 -20.05 2.38 -33.90
N ILE A 22 -20.96 1.48 -33.52
CA ILE A 22 -21.33 1.25 -32.12
C ILE A 22 -20.15 0.60 -31.38
N GLY A 23 -19.52 -0.42 -31.97
CA GLY A 23 -18.36 -1.11 -31.39
C GLY A 23 -17.15 -0.19 -31.16
N GLY A 24 -16.90 0.77 -32.06
CA GLY A 24 -15.83 1.76 -31.91
C GLY A 24 -16.12 2.87 -30.90
N LYS A 25 -17.39 3.13 -30.57
CA LYS A 25 -17.79 4.11 -29.55
C LYS A 25 -17.88 3.48 -28.14
N LEU A 26 -17.95 2.15 -28.07
CA LEU A 26 -17.82 1.41 -26.82
C LEU A 26 -16.33 1.29 -26.50
N ASN A 27 -15.88 1.93 -25.42
CA ASN A 27 -14.49 1.89 -24.96
C ASN A 27 -14.15 0.48 -24.44
N PHE A 28 -13.85 -0.45 -25.34
CA PHE A 28 -13.26 -1.75 -25.00
C PHE A 28 -11.74 -1.61 -24.79
N SER A 29 -11.31 -0.67 -23.95
CA SER A 29 -9.90 -0.37 -23.72
C SER A 29 -9.18 -1.41 -22.84
N ASP A 30 -9.85 -2.46 -22.36
CA ASP A 30 -9.28 -3.40 -21.39
C ASP A 30 -9.14 -4.86 -21.89
N THR A 31 -9.70 -5.23 -23.04
CA THR A 31 -9.83 -6.66 -23.41
C THR A 31 -9.05 -7.07 -24.66
N SER A 32 -8.80 -6.18 -25.62
CA SER A 32 -8.12 -6.54 -26.89
C SER A 32 -6.64 -6.86 -26.72
N ASP A 33 -5.95 -6.25 -25.75
CA ASP A 33 -4.52 -6.51 -25.52
C ASP A 33 -4.24 -7.89 -24.91
N ARG A 34 -5.22 -8.50 -24.24
CA ARG A 34 -5.09 -9.84 -23.63
C ARG A 34 -5.28 -10.99 -24.62
N LEU A 35 -5.90 -10.77 -25.78
CA LEU A 35 -6.22 -11.83 -26.74
C LEU A 35 -5.05 -12.23 -27.65
N PHE A 36 -4.09 -11.33 -27.89
CA PHE A 36 -2.98 -11.57 -28.84
C PHE A 36 -1.58 -11.43 -28.25
N THR A 37 -1.45 -11.00 -27.00
CA THR A 37 -0.16 -10.88 -26.31
C THR A 37 -0.06 -11.98 -25.25
N LYS A 38 0.27 -13.19 -25.70
CA LYS A 38 0.51 -14.36 -24.84
C LYS A 38 1.78 -14.15 -24.02
N ASN A 39 1.69 -13.39 -22.93
CA ASN A 39 2.79 -13.21 -22.00
C ASN A 39 2.86 -14.43 -21.06
N SER A 40 3.28 -15.58 -21.62
CA SER A 40 3.13 -16.91 -21.02
C SER A 40 3.77 -17.08 -19.64
N LYS A 41 4.66 -16.16 -19.23
CA LYS A 41 5.33 -16.18 -17.93
C LYS A 41 4.46 -15.57 -16.83
N LYS A 42 3.69 -14.51 -17.11
CA LYS A 42 2.76 -13.91 -16.14
C LYS A 42 1.55 -14.83 -15.91
N ASP A 43 1.07 -15.46 -16.97
CA ASP A 43 -0.05 -16.41 -16.90
C ASP A 43 0.25 -17.63 -16.00
N LYS A 44 1.52 -18.05 -15.91
CA LYS A 44 1.92 -19.13 -15.01
C LYS A 44 1.72 -18.78 -13.54
N LEU A 45 2.05 -17.55 -13.14
CA LEU A 45 1.90 -17.09 -11.77
C LEU A 45 0.41 -16.96 -11.41
N ASN A 46 -0.38 -16.37 -12.31
CA ASN A 46 -1.83 -16.25 -12.11
C ASN A 46 -2.49 -17.62 -11.95
N ARG A 47 -2.15 -18.59 -12.83
CA ARG A 47 -2.68 -19.97 -12.72
C ARG A 47 -2.27 -20.68 -11.43
N LEU A 48 -1.06 -20.42 -10.92
CA LEU A 48 -0.62 -20.98 -9.65
C LEU A 48 -1.48 -20.44 -8.50
N ILE A 49 -1.72 -19.12 -8.49
CA ILE A 49 -2.60 -18.48 -7.49
C ILE A 49 -4.01 -19.04 -7.61
N ASP A 50 -4.56 -19.12 -8.83
CA ASP A 50 -5.90 -19.68 -9.08
C ASP A 50 -6.00 -21.14 -8.58
N TYR A 51 -4.99 -21.99 -8.83
CA TYR A 51 -5.02 -23.36 -8.34
C TYR A 51 -4.97 -23.45 -6.81
N ILE A 52 -4.22 -22.59 -6.15
CA ILE A 52 -4.18 -22.57 -4.68
C ILE A 52 -5.53 -22.09 -4.13
N ASP A 53 -6.16 -21.11 -4.76
CA ASP A 53 -7.44 -20.56 -4.31
C ASP A 53 -8.61 -21.54 -4.50
N TYR A 54 -8.66 -22.27 -5.63
CA TYR A 54 -9.79 -23.13 -5.98
C TYR A 54 -9.64 -24.62 -5.64
N GLU A 55 -8.41 -25.16 -5.67
CA GLU A 55 -8.17 -26.61 -5.53
C GLU A 55 -7.58 -26.97 -4.16
N TYR A 56 -7.21 -25.99 -3.33
CA TYR A 56 -6.70 -26.26 -2.00
C TYR A 56 -7.84 -26.55 -1.01
N ILE A 57 -7.67 -27.60 -0.22
CA ILE A 57 -8.71 -28.15 0.65
C ILE A 57 -8.99 -27.28 1.87
N ASP A 58 -8.00 -26.51 2.33
CA ASP A 58 -8.10 -25.63 3.49
C ASP A 58 -8.26 -24.17 3.03
N ASP A 59 -8.96 -23.38 3.84
CA ASP A 59 -9.09 -21.93 3.64
C ASP A 59 -7.71 -21.28 3.78
N VAL A 60 -7.14 -20.85 2.66
CA VAL A 60 -5.81 -20.26 2.58
C VAL A 60 -5.93 -18.75 2.44
N ASN A 61 -5.18 -18.03 3.26
CA ASN A 61 -5.06 -16.58 3.11
C ASN A 61 -4.18 -16.27 1.89
N THR A 62 -4.83 -16.07 0.75
CA THR A 62 -4.19 -15.82 -0.55
C THR A 62 -3.32 -14.56 -0.53
N ASP A 63 -3.66 -13.54 0.28
CA ASP A 63 -2.86 -12.32 0.46
C ASP A 63 -1.49 -12.66 1.08
N SER A 64 -1.47 -13.53 2.09
CA SER A 64 -0.22 -14.00 2.71
C SER A 64 0.69 -14.75 1.73
N ILE A 65 0.11 -15.54 0.82
CA ILE A 65 0.85 -16.28 -0.20
C ILE A 65 1.49 -15.35 -1.22
N VAL A 66 0.78 -14.30 -1.64
CA VAL A 66 1.30 -13.30 -2.57
C VAL A 66 2.49 -12.58 -1.94
N ASP A 67 2.38 -12.14 -0.68
CA ASP A 67 3.45 -11.43 0.01
C ASP A 67 4.72 -12.29 0.17
N VAL A 68 4.55 -13.57 0.52
CA VAL A 68 5.67 -14.53 0.62
C VAL A 68 6.31 -14.76 -0.76
N THR A 69 5.49 -14.90 -1.80
CA THR A 69 5.97 -15.15 -3.17
C THR A 69 6.75 -13.96 -3.70
N VAL A 70 6.23 -12.74 -3.52
CA VAL A 70 6.89 -11.50 -3.95
C VAL A 70 8.24 -11.33 -3.24
N ASN A 71 8.27 -11.51 -1.91
CA ASN A 71 9.53 -11.47 -1.14
C ASN A 71 10.53 -12.53 -1.64
N GLY A 72 10.08 -13.76 -1.91
CA GLY A 72 10.93 -14.82 -2.45
C GLY A 72 11.52 -14.51 -3.82
N ILE A 73 10.75 -13.85 -4.70
CA ILE A 73 11.23 -13.40 -6.01
C ILE A 73 12.28 -12.29 -5.85
N LEU A 74 12.02 -11.29 -4.98
CA LEU A 74 12.92 -10.16 -4.77
C LEU A 74 14.25 -10.59 -4.15
N ASN A 75 14.22 -11.49 -3.15
CA ASN A 75 15.42 -12.03 -2.51
C ASN A 75 16.37 -12.72 -3.50
N ASN A 76 15.83 -13.35 -4.56
CA ASN A 76 16.63 -13.97 -5.61
C ASN A 76 17.13 -12.99 -6.67
N LEU A 77 16.49 -11.82 -6.80
CA LEU A 77 16.85 -10.81 -7.79
C LEU A 77 17.99 -9.92 -7.28
N ASP A 78 17.86 -9.42 -6.05
CA ASP A 78 18.84 -8.52 -5.43
C ASP A 78 18.69 -8.56 -3.88
N PRO A 79 19.79 -8.78 -3.13
CA PRO A 79 19.77 -8.77 -1.66
C PRO A 79 19.36 -7.43 -1.01
N HIS A 80 19.30 -6.33 -1.77
CA HIS A 80 18.87 -5.02 -1.28
C HIS A 80 17.42 -4.67 -1.64
N SER A 81 16.73 -5.52 -2.40
CA SER A 81 15.33 -5.31 -2.77
C SER A 81 14.40 -5.96 -1.75
N VAL A 82 13.50 -5.17 -1.15
CA VAL A 82 12.53 -5.64 -0.14
C VAL A 82 11.12 -5.21 -0.54
N TYR A 83 10.13 -6.10 -0.35
CA TYR A 83 8.72 -5.77 -0.48
C TYR A 83 8.17 -5.27 0.85
N ILE A 84 7.44 -4.15 0.82
CA ILE A 84 6.77 -3.59 2.00
C ILE A 84 5.27 -3.82 1.83
N PRO A 85 4.64 -4.66 2.67
CA PRO A 85 3.21 -4.89 2.61
C PRO A 85 2.44 -3.62 2.98
N LYS A 86 1.19 -3.51 2.52
CA LYS A 86 0.37 -2.31 2.69
C LYS A 86 0.18 -1.91 4.15
N GLU A 87 0.01 -2.88 5.03
CA GLU A 87 -0.13 -2.69 6.49
C GLU A 87 1.09 -2.05 7.14
N ASP A 88 2.27 -2.24 6.55
CA ASP A 88 3.55 -1.75 7.07
C ASP A 88 4.02 -0.47 6.40
N MET A 89 3.41 -0.09 5.27
CA MET A 89 3.85 1.04 4.46
C MET A 89 3.85 2.36 5.23
N GLU A 90 2.85 2.62 6.05
CA GLU A 90 2.80 3.84 6.88
C GLU A 90 3.95 3.87 7.89
N ARG A 91 4.21 2.75 8.56
CA ARG A 91 5.29 2.63 9.55
C ARG A 91 6.65 2.83 8.90
N VAL A 92 6.91 2.19 7.75
CA VAL A 92 8.19 2.34 7.05
C VAL A 92 8.36 3.77 6.54
N ALA A 93 7.30 4.38 6.01
CA ALA A 93 7.33 5.78 5.58
C ALA A 93 7.64 6.74 6.74
N ASP A 94 7.06 6.53 7.91
CA ASP A 94 7.33 7.32 9.12
C ASP A 94 8.79 7.12 9.59
N ASN A 95 9.30 5.89 9.59
CA ASN A 95 10.71 5.60 9.90
C ASN A 95 11.68 6.27 8.92
N MET A 96 11.40 6.23 7.62
CA MET A 96 12.24 6.87 6.58
C MET A 96 12.26 8.38 6.70
N LYS A 97 11.15 8.99 7.11
CA LYS A 97 11.08 10.43 7.43
C LYS A 97 11.86 10.75 8.70
N GLY A 98 12.14 9.75 9.53
CA GLY A 98 12.77 9.88 10.83
C GLY A 98 11.70 10.24 11.85
N ASP A 99 11.09 9.20 12.43
CA ASP A 99 9.97 9.20 13.38
C ASP A 99 9.57 10.58 13.91
N PHE A 100 8.69 11.25 13.17
CA PHE A 100 8.10 12.51 13.58
C PHE A 100 6.85 12.24 14.40
N VAL A 101 6.87 12.79 15.61
CA VAL A 101 5.73 12.72 16.52
C VAL A 101 4.97 14.03 16.48
N GLY A 102 3.66 14.01 16.74
CA GLY A 102 2.78 15.20 16.70
C GLY A 102 3.29 16.43 17.47
N ILE A 103 4.15 16.23 18.48
CA ILE A 103 4.81 17.30 19.26
C ILE A 103 6.03 17.95 18.55
N GLY A 104 6.45 17.42 17.41
CA GLY A 104 7.55 17.97 16.59
C GLY A 104 8.94 17.54 17.06
N ILE A 105 9.12 16.29 17.45
CA ILE A 105 10.43 15.69 17.74
C ILE A 105 10.75 14.57 16.75
N ASN A 106 12.04 14.36 16.54
CA ASN A 106 12.62 13.15 15.99
C ASN A 106 13.27 12.38 17.14
N PHE A 107 12.94 11.11 17.29
CA PHE A 107 13.37 10.29 18.41
C PHE A 107 13.83 8.90 17.96
N TYR A 108 14.51 8.20 18.87
CA TYR A 108 14.75 6.77 18.75
C TYR A 108 14.62 6.11 20.12
N THR A 109 14.25 4.84 20.13
CA THR A 109 14.19 4.05 21.36
C THR A 109 15.59 3.54 21.70
N TYR A 110 16.14 3.97 22.84
CA TYR A 110 17.45 3.55 23.36
C TYR A 110 17.33 3.01 24.76
N LYS A 111 17.79 1.78 24.99
CA LYS A 111 17.79 1.12 26.31
C LYS A 111 16.44 1.31 27.04
N ASP A 112 15.36 0.97 26.35
CA ASP A 112 13.99 1.00 26.86
C ASP A 112 13.43 2.40 27.16
N THR A 113 14.02 3.45 26.58
CA THR A 113 13.54 4.83 26.73
C THR A 113 13.62 5.60 25.42
N ILE A 114 12.62 6.44 25.18
CA ILE A 114 12.64 7.37 24.05
C ILE A 114 13.68 8.44 24.29
N THR A 115 14.62 8.56 23.35
CA THR A 115 15.65 9.59 23.36
C THR A 115 15.45 10.50 22.15
N VAL A 116 15.38 11.80 22.42
CA VAL A 116 15.24 12.84 21.40
C VAL A 116 16.55 12.95 20.63
N ILE A 117 16.48 12.84 19.31
CA ILE A 117 17.62 13.08 18.41
C ILE A 117 17.71 14.58 18.13
N ARG A 118 16.58 15.16 17.72
CA ARG A 118 16.44 16.59 17.40
C ARG A 118 14.98 17.00 17.45
N THR A 119 14.73 18.27 17.70
CA THR A 119 13.43 18.90 17.49
C THR A 119 13.29 19.34 16.03
N ILE A 120 12.05 19.52 15.57
CA ILE A 120 11.76 20.20 14.32
C ILE A 120 11.99 21.71 14.52
N GLU A 121 12.74 22.33 13.62
CA GLU A 121 12.99 23.77 13.62
C GLU A 121 11.67 24.55 13.53
N GLY A 122 11.45 25.47 14.46
CA GLY A 122 10.20 26.23 14.63
C GLY A 122 9.02 25.42 15.20
N GLY A 123 9.23 24.14 15.53
CA GLY A 123 8.22 23.22 16.04
C GLY A 123 7.82 23.47 17.50
N PRO A 124 6.72 22.84 17.98
CA PRO A 124 6.25 23.00 19.36
C PRO A 124 7.31 22.60 20.40
N SER A 125 8.01 21.49 20.18
CA SER A 125 9.02 20.98 21.10
C SER A 125 10.26 21.89 21.21
N GLU A 126 10.68 22.53 20.12
CA GLU A 126 11.77 23.51 20.17
C GLU A 126 11.36 24.76 20.98
N LYS A 127 10.12 25.23 20.80
CA LYS A 127 9.56 26.34 21.58
C LYS A 127 9.42 26.01 23.07
N ALA A 128 9.18 24.75 23.39
CA ALA A 128 9.17 24.23 24.75
C ALA A 128 10.59 24.04 25.35
N GLY A 129 11.64 24.21 24.55
CA GLY A 129 13.03 24.11 24.99
C GLY A 129 13.58 22.69 25.04
N ILE A 130 12.89 21.71 24.42
CA ILE A 130 13.40 20.34 24.30
C ILE A 130 14.60 20.34 23.36
N ILE A 131 15.66 19.62 23.72
CA ILE A 131 16.89 19.53 22.92
C ILE A 131 17.25 18.08 22.60
N GLY A 132 18.13 17.91 21.61
CA GLY A 132 18.71 16.60 21.31
C GLY A 132 19.47 16.05 22.51
N GLY A 133 19.21 14.78 22.85
CA GLY A 133 19.77 14.11 24.02
C GLY A 133 18.79 13.94 25.18
N ASP A 134 17.67 14.66 25.18
CA ASP A 134 16.63 14.51 26.21
C ASP A 134 15.97 13.14 26.15
N ARG A 135 15.56 12.63 27.31
CA ARG A 135 14.87 11.35 27.44
C ARG A 135 13.43 11.58 27.88
N ILE A 136 12.49 11.05 27.12
CA ILE A 136 11.06 11.18 27.42
C ILE A 136 10.64 9.94 28.20
N ILE A 137 10.25 10.16 29.44
CA ILE A 137 9.82 9.11 30.38
C ILE A 137 8.31 9.10 30.58
N MET A 138 7.62 10.21 30.32
CA MET A 138 6.19 10.32 30.59
C MET A 138 5.53 11.19 29.52
N ALA A 139 4.28 10.88 29.20
CA ALA A 139 3.42 11.71 28.36
C ALA A 139 1.97 11.60 28.85
N ASN A 140 1.29 12.73 29.05
CA ASN A 140 -0.05 12.83 29.61
C ASN A 140 -0.22 12.09 30.94
N GLY A 141 0.81 12.07 31.78
CA GLY A 141 0.83 11.33 33.06
C GLY A 141 1.03 9.81 32.92
N ASP A 142 1.10 9.27 31.70
CA ASP A 142 1.39 7.87 31.45
C ASP A 142 2.89 7.64 31.26
N SER A 143 3.43 6.60 31.90
CA SER A 143 4.81 6.17 31.68
C SER A 143 4.99 5.63 30.26
N ILE A 144 5.96 6.16 29.51
CA ILE A 144 6.28 5.72 28.15
C ILE A 144 7.68 5.07 28.03
N PHE A 145 8.21 4.56 29.14
CA PHE A 145 9.46 3.80 29.20
C PHE A 145 9.19 2.34 29.60
N GLY A 146 10.02 1.42 29.13
CA GLY A 146 9.92 -0.01 29.43
C GLY A 146 10.04 -0.91 28.21
N LYS A 147 10.42 -2.18 28.43
CA LYS A 147 10.64 -3.18 27.38
C LYS A 147 9.37 -3.61 26.64
N ASP A 148 8.20 -3.40 27.27
CA ASP A 148 6.92 -3.91 26.75
C ASP A 148 6.17 -2.90 25.88
N LEU A 149 6.67 -1.66 25.75
CA LEU A 149 6.04 -0.62 24.93
C LEU A 149 6.52 -0.71 23.48
N SER A 150 5.58 -0.98 22.57
CA SER A 150 5.90 -0.91 21.14
C SER A 150 6.01 0.55 20.69
N ASN A 151 6.90 0.84 19.73
CA ASN A 151 7.02 2.18 19.14
C ASN A 151 5.67 2.70 18.63
N ASN A 152 4.80 1.83 18.11
CA ASN A 152 3.47 2.19 17.64
C ASN A 152 2.56 2.72 18.75
N GLU A 153 2.60 2.11 19.95
CA GLU A 153 1.81 2.57 21.08
C GLU A 153 2.27 3.94 21.57
N ILE A 154 3.58 4.18 21.55
CA ILE A 154 4.13 5.45 21.96
C ILE A 154 3.81 6.55 20.93
N ILE A 155 3.94 6.23 19.64
CA ILE A 155 3.49 7.13 18.56
C ILE A 155 2.02 7.47 18.74
N LYS A 156 1.14 6.51 19.08
CA LYS A 156 -0.27 6.78 19.35
C LYS A 156 -0.49 7.67 20.57
N LYS A 157 0.30 7.50 21.64
CA LYS A 157 0.20 8.34 22.85
C LYS A 157 0.66 9.78 22.60
N LEU A 158 1.69 9.95 21.78
CA LEU A 158 2.27 11.25 21.49
C LEU A 158 1.67 11.94 20.24
N LYS A 159 1.01 11.19 19.34
CA LYS A 159 0.16 11.73 18.27
C LYS A 159 -1.24 12.00 18.84
N GLY A 160 -1.50 13.25 19.18
CA GLY A 160 -2.86 13.75 19.46
C GLY A 160 -3.53 14.34 18.22
N PRO A 161 -4.84 14.68 18.31
CA PRO A 161 -5.48 15.55 17.33
C PRO A 161 -4.69 16.85 17.13
N ILE A 162 -4.76 17.41 15.91
CA ILE A 162 -4.14 18.72 15.63
C ILE A 162 -4.64 19.74 16.66
N ASN A 163 -3.70 20.43 17.31
CA ASN A 163 -3.90 21.42 18.40
C ASN A 163 -4.28 20.88 19.79
N THR A 164 -4.04 19.61 20.11
CA THR A 164 -4.10 19.16 21.51
C THR A 164 -2.74 19.29 22.19
N LEU A 165 -2.75 19.79 23.42
CA LEU A 165 -1.57 19.79 24.29
C LEU A 165 -1.30 18.38 24.79
N VAL A 166 -0.02 18.02 24.85
CA VAL A 166 0.47 16.80 25.48
C VAL A 166 1.37 17.26 26.61
N ASP A 167 1.01 16.91 27.84
CA ASP A 167 1.73 17.31 29.07
C ASP A 167 2.80 16.29 29.48
#